data_AF-A0A173V045-F1
#
_entry.id   AF-A0A173V045-F1
#
_cell.length_a   1.000
_cell.length_b   1.000
_cell.length_c   1.000
_cell.angle_alpha   90.00
_cell.angle_beta   90.00
_cell.angle_gamma   90.00
#
_symmetry.space_group_name_H-M   'P 1'
#
loop_
_entity.id
_entity.type
_entity.pdbx_description
1 polymer ?
#
loop_
_entity_poly.entity_id
_entity_poly.type
_entity_poly.pdbx_seq_one_letter_code
_entity_poly.pdbx_strand_id
1 'polypeptide(L)' 'MDEGMNLGELLKETAEENQTRKILEIVNQCETLEEAKRKIKALLNK' A
#
# COMPACT_ATOMS: atom_id res chain seq x y z
N MET A 1 20.56 2.79 -22.93
CA MET A 1 19.35 2.03 -23.20
C MET A 1 18.69 1.91 -21.86
N ASP A 2 17.52 2.49 -21.67
CA ASP A 2 16.75 2.26 -20.44
C ASP A 2 16.42 0.78 -20.48
N GLU A 3 17.15 -0.04 -19.71
CA GLU A 3 16.84 -1.46 -19.57
C GLU A 3 15.48 -1.50 -18.89
N GLY A 4 14.43 -1.59 -19.70
CA GLY A 4 13.05 -1.56 -19.22
C GLY A 4 12.89 -2.53 -18.05
N MET A 5 12.19 -2.07 -17.02
CA MET A 5 12.03 -2.81 -15.77
C MET A 5 11.67 -4.27 -16.03
N ASN A 6 12.36 -5.17 -15.34
CA ASN A 6 12.03 -6.57 -15.43
C ASN A 6 10.64 -6.83 -14.81
N LEU A 7 10.03 -7.98 -15.13
CA LEU A 7 8.70 -8.32 -14.63
C LEU A 7 8.60 -8.25 -13.10
N GLY A 8 9.66 -8.63 -12.37
CA GLY A 8 9.70 -8.56 -10.92
C GLY A 8 9.68 -7.13 -10.39
N GLU A 9 10.37 -6.20 -11.07
CA GLU A 9 10.35 -4.77 -10.74
C GLU A 9 8.98 -4.15 -11.00
N LEU A 10 8.36 -4.45 -12.15
CA LEU A 10 7.01 -3.99 -12.48
C LEU A 10 5.96 -4.50 -11.47
N LEU A 11 6.07 -5.77 -11.06
CA LEU A 11 5.18 -6.36 -10.07
C LEU A 11 5.38 -5.72 -8.68
N LYS A 12 6.63 -5.44 -8.31
CA LYS A 12 6.95 -4.75 -7.05
C LYS A 12 6.37 -3.33 -7.04
N GLU A 13 6.60 -2.55 -8.09
CA GLU A 13 6.06 -1.20 -8.24
C GLU A 13 4.53 -1.22 -8.15
N THR A 14 3.87 -2.08 -8.94
CA THR A 14 2.42 -2.23 -8.92
C THR A 14 1.89 -2.64 -7.54
N ALA A 15 2.61 -3.52 -6.82
CA ALA A 15 2.24 -3.93 -5.47
C ALA A 15 2.36 -2.77 -4.45
N GLU A 16 3.42 -1.97 -4.53
CA GLU A 16 3.64 -0.80 -3.69
C GLU A 16 2.59 0.29 -3.93
N GLU A 17 2.23 0.55 -5.19
CA GLU A 17 1.16 1.47 -5.56
C GLU A 17 -0.21 1.01 -5.03
N ASN A 18 -0.54 -0.27 -5.21
CA ASN A 18 -1.80 -0.85 -4.73
C ASN A 18 -1.89 -0.79 -3.20
N GLN A 19 -0.79 -1.07 -2.50
CA GLN A 19 -0.74 -0.97 -1.05
C GLN A 19 -0.93 0.48 -0.59
N THR A 20 -0.32 1.45 -1.28
CA THR A 20 -0.49 2.89 -1.00
C THR A 20 -1.94 3.33 -1.18
N ARG A 21 -2.60 2.90 -2.27
CA ARG A 21 -4.03 3.20 -2.53
C ARG A 21 -4.93 2.63 -1.43
N LYS A 22 -4.66 1.41 -0.98
CA LYS A 22 -5.40 0.75 0.11
C LYS A 22 -5.22 1.47 1.45
N ILE A 23 -4.00 1.93 1.76
CA ILE A 23 -3.73 2.73 2.96
C ILE A 23 -4.53 4.03 2.93
N LEU A 24 -4.52 4.74 1.80
CA LEU A 24 -5.28 5.99 1.64
C LEU A 24 -6.78 5.78 1.84
N GLU A 25 -7.34 4.71 1.26
CA GLU A 25 -8.74 4.34 1.44
C GLU A 25 -9.08 4.10 2.93
N ILE A 26 -8.24 3.35 3.64
CA ILE A 26 -8.41 3.09 5.07
C ILE A 26 -8.39 4.40 5.87
N VAL A 27 -7.45 5.29 5.58
CA VAL A 27 -7.34 6.59 6.28
C VAL A 27 -8.60 7.43 6.04
N ASN A 28 -9.11 7.48 4.79
CA ASN A 28 -10.31 8.23 4.44
C ASN A 28 -11.60 7.66 5.09
N GLN A 29 -11.62 6.38 5.45
CA GLN A 29 -12.74 5.71 6.11
C GLN A 29 -12.67 5.74 7.65
N CYS A 30 -11.63 6.32 8.24
CA CYS A 30 -11.47 6.39 9.70
C CYS A 30 -11.76 7.79 10.21
N GLU A 31 -12.39 7.87 11.38
CA GLU A 31 -12.67 9.16 12.03
C GLU A 31 -11.45 9.69 12.79
N THR A 32 -10.53 8.80 13.17
CA THR A 32 -9.35 9.15 13.95
C THR A 32 -8.06 8.52 13.41
N LEU A 33 -6.95 9.20 13.66
CA LEU A 33 -5.62 8.71 13.31
C LEU A 33 -5.29 7.36 14.01
N GLU A 34 -5.74 7.16 15.24
CA GLU A 34 -5.48 5.92 15.99
C GLU A 34 -6.28 4.73 15.43
N GLU A 35 -7.50 4.95 14.93
CA GLU A 35 -8.25 3.94 14.22
C GLU A 35 -7.55 3.52 12.92
N ALA A 36 -7.11 4.51 12.12
CA ALA A 36 -6.38 4.25 10.88
C ALA A 36 -5.09 3.46 11.16
N LYS A 37 -4.30 3.86 12.16
CA LYS A 37 -3.07 3.14 12.57
C LYS A 37 -3.36 1.69 12.98
N ARG A 38 -4.43 1.41 13.72
CA ARG A 38 -4.80 0.03 14.08
C ARG A 38 -5.15 -0.81 12.85
N LYS A 39 -5.98 -0.27 11.95
CA LYS A 39 -6.38 -0.98 10.72
C LYS A 39 -5.19 -1.26 9.81
N ILE A 40 -4.29 -0.28 9.65
CA ILE A 40 -3.06 -0.45 8.86
C ILE A 40 -2.11 -1.47 9.51
N LYS A 41 -1.90 -1.42 10.84
CA LYS A 41 -1.09 -2.42 11.55
C LYS A 41 -1.64 -3.84 11.39
N ALA A 42 -2.96 -4.00 11.40
CA ALA A 42 -3.60 -5.29 11.16
C ALA A 42 -3.35 -5.85 9.75
N LEU A 43 -3.05 -5.00 8.76
CA LEU A 43 -2.66 -5.45 7.41
C LEU A 43 -1.24 -6.01 7.36
N LEU A 44 -0.35 -5.63 8.26
CA LEU A 44 1.04 -6.11 8.29
C LEU A 44 1.17 -7.50 8.92
N ASN A 45 0.18 -7.92 9.72
CA ASN A 45 0.15 -9.21 10.41
C ASN A 45 -0.69 -10.27 9.65
N LYS A 46 -1.04 -9.99 8.39
CA LYS A 46 -1.73 -10.91 7.48
C LYS A 46 -0.75 -11.52 6.51
#